data_AF-A0AAJ7JDU1-F1
#
_entry.id   AF-A0AAJ7JDU1-F1
#
_cell.length_a   1.000
_cell.length_b   1.000
_cell.length_c   1.000
_cell.angle_alpha   90.00
_cell.angle_beta   90.00
_cell.angle_gamma   90.00
#
_symmetry.space_group_name_H-M   'P 1'
#
loop_
_entity.id
_entity.type
_entity.pdbx_description
1 polymer ?
#
loop_
_entity_poly.entity_id
_entity_poly.type
_entity_poly.pdbx_seq_one_letter_code
_entity_poly.pdbx_strand_id
1 'polypeptide(L)'
;LLGFEVDAINSVQLSNHTGYKVFKGQVLNDKDLDDLIDGLVQNDLDNYTHLLTGYVGSASFLKKVAEVVHILKRKNPDLIYVCDPVMGDNGKLYVPEALKEIYKKDIVPLADIVLPNQFELE
;
A
#
# COMPACT_ATOMS: atom_id res chain seq x y z
N LEU A 1 -0.69 5.47 21.83
CA LEU A 1 0.05 6.01 20.66
C LEU A 1 -0.49 7.41 20.34
N LEU A 2 0.03 8.13 19.34
CA LEU A 2 -0.16 9.57 19.05
C LEU A 2 -1.62 10.12 18.94
N GLY A 3 -2.64 9.33 19.28
CA GLY A 3 -4.04 9.75 19.34
C GLY A 3 -4.84 9.49 18.06
N PHE A 4 -4.25 8.80 17.09
CA PHE A 4 -4.91 8.45 15.83
C PHE A 4 -5.63 7.11 15.91
N GLU A 5 -6.84 7.08 15.38
CA GLU A 5 -7.55 5.84 15.05
C GLU A 5 -7.04 5.31 13.71
N VAL A 6 -6.80 4.00 13.65
CA VAL A 6 -6.14 3.37 12.50
C VAL A 6 -6.77 2.01 12.22
N ASP A 7 -7.27 1.85 11.00
CA ASP A 7 -7.65 0.54 10.46
C ASP A 7 -6.48 -0.03 9.66
N ALA A 8 -5.89 -1.10 10.17
CA ALA A 8 -4.74 -1.74 9.56
C ALA A 8 -5.17 -2.82 8.56
N ILE A 9 -4.85 -2.64 7.28
CA ILE A 9 -4.96 -3.67 6.25
C ILE A 9 -3.57 -4.17 5.91
N ASN A 10 -3.33 -5.45 6.18
CA ASN A 10 -2.05 -6.08 5.89
C ASN A 10 -1.95 -6.39 4.38
N SER A 11 -0.82 -6.07 3.75
CA SER A 11 -0.47 -6.56 2.41
C SER A 11 0.23 -7.93 2.47
N VAL A 12 0.87 -8.23 3.60
CA VAL A 12 1.56 -9.47 3.90
C VAL A 12 1.43 -9.80 5.39
N GLN A 13 1.49 -11.08 5.73
CA GLN A 13 1.62 -11.55 7.10
C GLN A 13 2.82 -12.49 7.17
N LEU A 14 3.95 -11.99 7.66
CA LEU A 14 5.22 -12.70 7.67
C LEU A 14 5.66 -13.07 9.10
N SER A 15 6.40 -14.17 9.23
CA SER A 15 6.96 -14.63 10.50
C SER A 15 7.98 -13.67 11.10
N ASN A 16 8.74 -12.99 10.24
CA ASN A 16 9.82 -12.07 10.59
C ASN A 16 10.18 -11.20 9.37
N HIS A 17 10.99 -10.16 9.60
CA HIS A 17 11.51 -9.29 8.55
C HIS A 17 12.24 -10.12 7.48
N THR A 18 12.12 -9.69 6.21
CA THR A 18 12.74 -10.35 5.03
C THR A 18 14.27 -10.23 4.99
N GLY A 19 14.86 -9.51 5.94
CA GLY A 19 16.31 -9.35 6.07
C GLY A 19 16.98 -10.54 6.77
N TYR A 20 16.20 -11.41 7.40
CA TYR A 20 16.69 -12.67 7.96
C TYR A 20 16.80 -13.74 6.87
N LYS A 21 17.66 -14.74 7.12
CA LYS A 21 17.94 -15.84 6.16
C LYS A 21 16.69 -16.58 5.68
N VAL A 22 15.71 -16.77 6.55
CA VAL A 22 14.46 -17.46 6.24
C VAL A 22 13.30 -16.65 6.83
N PHE A 23 12.23 -16.54 6.05
CA PHE A 23 10.93 -16.08 6.51
C PHE A 23 9.86 -16.96 5.86
N LYS A 24 8.70 -17.05 6.51
CA LYS A 24 7.51 -17.71 6.00
C LYS A 24 6.32 -16.80 6.22
N GLY A 25 5.24 -16.99 5.46
CA GLY A 25 4.07 -16.16 5.62
C GLY A 25 3.20 -16.12 4.38
N GLN A 26 2.26 -15.20 4.42
CA GLN A 26 1.25 -14.96 3.39
C GLN A 26 1.54 -13.64 2.70
N VAL A 27 1.36 -13.62 1.38
CA VAL A 27 1.32 -12.40 0.58
C VAL A 27 -0.10 -12.29 0.04
N LEU A 28 -0.78 -11.21 0.41
CA LEU A 28 -2.16 -10.99 0.01
C LEU A 28 -2.23 -10.40 -1.40
N ASN A 29 -3.33 -10.67 -2.08
CA ASN A 29 -3.59 -10.25 -3.46
C ASN A 29 -4.75 -9.26 -3.53
N ASP A 30 -5.12 -8.89 -4.75
CA ASP A 30 -6.22 -7.98 -5.07
C ASP A 30 -7.55 -8.39 -4.46
N LYS A 31 -7.92 -9.68 -4.48
CA LYS A 31 -9.20 -10.16 -3.93
C LYS A 31 -9.24 -10.02 -2.42
N ASP A 32 -8.13 -10.32 -1.76
CA ASP A 32 -8.04 -10.20 -0.30
C ASP A 32 -8.22 -8.73 0.14
N LEU A 33 -7.70 -7.77 -0.62
CA LEU A 33 -7.93 -6.35 -0.39
C LEU A 33 -9.36 -5.93 -0.72
N ASP A 34 -9.90 -6.40 -1.85
CA ASP A 34 -11.25 -6.09 -2.32
C ASP A 34 -12.32 -6.51 -1.28
N ASP A 35 -12.21 -7.73 -0.75
CA ASP A 35 -13.14 -8.26 0.26
C ASP A 35 -13.17 -7.39 1.53
N LEU A 36 -12.00 -6.90 1.96
CA LEU A 36 -11.91 -6.05 3.15
C LEU A 36 -12.48 -4.65 2.90
N ILE A 37 -12.16 -4.05 1.76
CA ILE A 37 -12.63 -2.71 1.40
C ILE A 37 -14.15 -2.73 1.17
N ASP A 38 -14.66 -3.74 0.47
CA ASP A 38 -16.10 -3.95 0.28
C ASP A 38 -16.83 -4.05 1.63
N GLY A 39 -16.30 -4.84 2.57
CA GLY A 39 -16.83 -4.93 3.92
C GLY A 39 -16.85 -3.60 4.67
N LEU A 40 -15.77 -2.80 4.59
CA LEU A 40 -15.71 -1.48 5.21
C LEU A 40 -16.73 -0.52 4.60
N VAL A 41 -16.83 -0.48 3.27
CA VAL A 41 -17.76 0.38 2.53
C VAL A 41 -19.21 0.03 2.85
N GLN A 42 -19.57 -1.27 2.88
CA GLN A 42 -20.93 -1.71 3.20
C GLN A 42 -21.38 -1.36 4.61
N ASN A 43 -20.43 -1.21 5.54
CA ASN A 43 -20.70 -0.82 6.93
C ASN A 43 -20.49 0.68 7.19
N ASP A 44 -20.21 1.49 6.16
CA ASP A 44 -19.91 2.93 6.27
C ASP A 44 -18.72 3.22 7.21
N LEU A 45 -17.72 2.33 7.21
CA LEU A 45 -16.50 2.43 8.03
C LEU A 45 -15.30 3.01 7.27
N ASP A 46 -15.47 3.39 6.01
CA ASP A 46 -14.44 3.91 5.11
C ASP A 46 -14.32 5.45 5.14
N ASN A 47 -14.74 6.09 6.24
CA ASN A 47 -14.71 7.54 6.43
C ASN A 47 -13.31 8.05 6.83
N TYR A 48 -12.32 7.81 5.97
CA TYR A 48 -10.92 8.14 6.24
C TYR A 48 -10.54 9.58 5.86
N THR A 49 -9.64 10.15 6.66
CA THR A 49 -8.98 11.44 6.35
C THR A 49 -7.62 11.25 5.70
N HIS A 50 -6.96 10.11 5.96
CA HIS A 50 -5.64 9.79 5.44
C HIS A 50 -5.60 8.34 5.00
N LEU A 51 -4.86 8.08 3.92
CA LEU A 51 -4.43 6.74 3.52
C LEU A 51 -2.91 6.70 3.56
N LEU A 52 -2.34 5.68 4.18
CA LEU A 52 -0.90 5.43 4.20
C LEU A 52 -0.62 4.06 3.61
N THR A 53 0.24 4.00 2.60
CA THR A 53 0.72 2.74 2.02
C THR A 53 2.22 2.59 2.22
N GLY A 54 2.66 1.35 2.34
CA GLY A 54 4.07 0.98 2.51
C GLY A 54 4.39 -0.28 1.70
N TYR A 55 5.11 -1.22 2.31
CA TYR A 55 5.50 -2.48 1.66
C TYR A 55 4.31 -3.25 1.08
N VAL A 56 4.41 -3.58 -0.22
CA VAL A 56 3.45 -4.43 -0.92
C VAL A 56 4.21 -5.55 -1.64
N GLY A 57 3.85 -6.80 -1.37
CA GLY A 57 4.50 -7.97 -1.98
C GLY A 57 3.87 -8.45 -3.29
N SER A 58 2.71 -7.91 -3.69
CA SER A 58 1.93 -8.38 -4.84
C SER A 58 1.61 -7.24 -5.82
N ALA A 59 1.87 -7.49 -7.11
CA ALA A 59 1.51 -6.57 -8.18
C ALA A 59 0.00 -6.37 -8.30
N SER A 60 -0.81 -7.42 -8.07
CA SER A 60 -2.27 -7.29 -8.14
C SER A 60 -2.81 -6.50 -6.96
N PHE A 61 -2.27 -6.72 -5.76
CA PHE A 61 -2.59 -5.91 -4.58
C PHE A 61 -2.30 -4.43 -4.83
N LEU A 62 -1.11 -4.10 -5.37
CA LEU A 62 -0.74 -2.72 -5.65
C LEU A 62 -1.68 -2.05 -6.67
N LYS A 63 -2.08 -2.77 -7.73
CA LYS A 63 -3.07 -2.24 -8.68
C LYS A 63 -4.41 -1.97 -8.00
N LYS A 64 -4.86 -2.87 -7.13
CA LYS A 64 -6.09 -2.68 -6.36
C LYS A 64 -5.99 -1.49 -5.40
N VAL A 65 -4.82 -1.19 -4.82
CA VAL A 65 -4.61 0.04 -4.03
C VAL A 65 -4.95 1.29 -4.83
N ALA A 66 -4.60 1.37 -6.12
CA ALA A 66 -4.98 2.52 -6.96
C ALA A 66 -6.51 2.70 -7.05
N GLU A 67 -7.24 1.59 -7.20
CA GLU A 67 -8.71 1.61 -7.19
C GLU A 67 -9.28 2.05 -5.83
N VAL A 68 -8.69 1.58 -4.73
CA VAL A 68 -9.07 1.98 -3.37
C VAL A 68 -8.87 3.47 -3.16
N VAL A 69 -7.74 4.03 -3.61
CA VAL A 69 -7.50 5.49 -3.54
C VAL A 69 -8.62 6.25 -4.27
N HIS A 70 -9.04 5.79 -5.44
CA HIS A 70 -10.16 6.41 -6.17
C HIS A 70 -11.51 6.27 -5.45
N ILE A 71 -11.78 5.12 -4.83
CA ILE A 71 -12.99 4.93 -4.00
C ILE A 71 -13.01 5.94 -2.86
N LEU A 72 -11.91 6.01 -2.10
CA LEU A 72 -11.81 6.88 -0.93
C LEU A 72 -11.83 8.37 -1.32
N LYS A 73 -11.10 8.78 -2.37
CA LYS A 73 -11.11 10.18 -2.85
C LYS A 73 -12.47 10.61 -3.43
N ARG A 74 -13.28 9.68 -3.95
CA ARG A 74 -14.66 10.01 -4.35
C ARG A 74 -15.57 10.29 -3.15
N LYS A 75 -15.35 9.60 -2.03
CA LYS A 75 -16.11 9.81 -0.79
C LYS A 75 -15.63 11.04 -0.02
N ASN A 76 -14.32 11.22 0.06
CA ASN A 76 -13.67 12.37 0.67
C ASN A 76 -12.62 12.97 -0.28
N PRO A 77 -12.96 14.02 -1.05
CA PRO A 77 -12.01 14.70 -1.95
C PRO A 77 -10.79 15.33 -1.25
N ASP A 78 -10.90 15.58 0.06
CA ASP A 78 -9.81 16.14 0.88
C ASP A 78 -8.92 15.06 1.51
N LEU A 79 -9.14 13.78 1.20
CA LEU A 79 -8.31 12.66 1.67
C LEU A 79 -6.85 12.86 1.24
N ILE A 80 -5.95 12.83 2.21
CA ILE A 80 -4.51 12.89 1.96
C ILE A 80 -3.97 11.47 1.80
N TYR A 81 -3.46 11.15 0.61
CA TYR A 81 -2.78 9.90 0.34
C TYR A 81 -1.26 10.07 0.46
N VAL A 82 -0.68 9.34 1.42
CA VAL A 82 0.77 9.23 1.64
C VAL A 82 1.26 7.88 1.14
N CYS A 83 2.14 7.88 0.15
CA CYS A 83 2.74 6.69 -0.42
C CYS A 83 4.21 6.56 0.01
N ASP A 84 4.54 5.51 0.75
CA ASP A 84 5.91 5.05 0.93
C ASP A 84 6.18 3.90 -0.07
N PRO A 85 6.90 4.15 -1.18
CA PRO A 85 7.08 3.17 -2.25
C PRO A 85 8.19 2.17 -1.90
N VAL A 86 7.99 1.39 -0.84
CA VAL A 86 8.97 0.43 -0.30
C VAL A 86 9.28 -0.66 -1.33
N MET A 87 10.38 -0.48 -2.07
CA MET A 87 10.79 -1.39 -3.15
C MET A 87 12.18 -1.96 -2.92
N GLY A 88 13.08 -1.24 -2.26
CA GLY A 88 14.47 -1.64 -2.15
C GLY A 88 15.38 -0.58 -1.54
N ASP A 89 16.60 -0.99 -1.23
CA ASP A 89 17.68 -0.08 -0.84
C ASP A 89 19.03 -0.60 -1.36
N ASN A 90 20.07 0.24 -1.26
CA ASN A 90 21.47 -0.14 -1.56
C ASN A 90 21.67 -0.84 -2.92
N GLY A 91 20.95 -0.38 -3.96
CA GLY A 91 21.08 -0.90 -5.31
C GLY A 91 20.31 -2.20 -5.59
N LYS A 92 19.47 -2.68 -4.64
CA LYS A 92 18.77 -3.96 -4.76
C LYS A 92 17.28 -3.81 -4.47
N LEU A 93 16.47 -4.43 -5.32
CA LEU A 93 15.05 -4.58 -5.06
C LEU A 93 14.78 -5.77 -4.15
N TYR A 94 13.82 -5.59 -3.27
CA TYR A 94 13.19 -6.64 -2.46
C TYR A 94 11.89 -7.14 -3.07
N VAL A 95 11.38 -6.42 -4.06
CA VAL A 95 10.08 -6.66 -4.68
C VAL A 95 10.21 -7.02 -6.17
N PRO A 96 9.20 -7.66 -6.78
CA PRO A 96 9.19 -7.90 -8.22
C PRO A 96 9.33 -6.60 -9.04
N GLU A 97 10.12 -6.63 -10.12
CA GLU A 97 10.37 -5.47 -10.99
C GLU A 97 9.07 -4.82 -11.52
N ALA A 98 8.02 -5.64 -11.72
CA ALA A 98 6.71 -5.18 -12.18
C ALA A 98 6.08 -4.12 -11.26
N LEU A 99 6.42 -4.10 -9.96
CA LEU A 99 5.90 -3.10 -9.03
C LEU A 99 6.42 -1.70 -9.34
N LYS A 100 7.64 -1.55 -9.87
CA LYS A 100 8.19 -0.22 -10.22
C LYS A 100 7.31 0.51 -11.22
N GLU A 101 6.94 -0.19 -12.29
CA GLU A 101 6.12 0.41 -13.35
C GLU A 101 4.71 0.74 -12.84
N ILE A 102 4.15 -0.09 -11.95
CA ILE A 102 2.86 0.19 -11.31
C ILE A 102 2.97 1.40 -10.39
N TYR A 103 4.01 1.48 -9.55
CA TYR A 103 4.23 2.66 -8.70
C TYR A 103 4.32 3.93 -9.54
N LYS A 104 5.14 3.92 -10.59
CA LYS A 104 5.39 5.08 -11.46
C LYS A 104 4.14 5.55 -12.22
N LYS A 105 3.35 4.62 -12.76
CA LYS A 105 2.21 4.95 -13.65
C LYS A 105 0.90 5.08 -12.91
N ASP A 106 0.69 4.27 -11.88
CA ASP A 106 -0.64 4.07 -11.28
C ASP A 106 -0.73 4.60 -9.85
N ILE A 107 0.37 4.63 -9.07
CA ILE A 107 0.31 4.98 -7.64
C ILE A 107 0.83 6.38 -7.35
N VAL A 108 2.06 6.69 -7.77
CA VAL A 108 2.70 8.00 -7.53
C VAL A 108 1.85 9.16 -8.05
N PRO A 109 1.20 9.07 -9.23
CA PRO A 109 0.32 10.15 -9.70
C PRO A 109 -0.93 10.39 -8.84
N LEU A 110 -1.31 9.42 -7.99
CA LEU A 110 -2.48 9.55 -7.10
C LEU A 110 -2.12 10.09 -5.72
N ALA A 111 -0.85 9.98 -5.33
CA ALA A 111 -0.36 10.36 -4.01
C ALA A 111 -0.21 11.87 -3.86
N ASP A 112 -0.63 12.38 -2.70
CA ASP A 112 -0.44 13.79 -2.33
C ASP A 112 0.96 13.98 -1.72
N ILE A 113 1.50 12.94 -1.08
CA ILE A 113 2.84 12.89 -0.51
C ILE A 113 3.49 11.55 -0.88
N VAL A 114 4.74 11.59 -1.35
CA VAL A 114 5.56 10.39 -1.60
C VAL A 114 6.81 10.44 -0.73
N LEU A 115 7.15 9.33 -0.09
CA LEU A 115 8.25 9.23 0.89
C LEU A 115 9.33 8.22 0.43
N PRO A 116 9.99 8.40 -0.73
CA PRO A 116 10.98 7.45 -1.20
C PRO A 116 12.30 7.59 -0.42
N ASN A 117 13.05 6.51 -0.32
CA ASN A 117 14.49 6.58 -0.07
C ASN A 117 15.26 6.95 -1.35
N GLN A 118 16.59 7.16 -1.26
CA GLN A 118 17.40 7.55 -2.42
C GLN A 118 17.28 6.57 -3.60
N PHE A 119 17.33 5.27 -3.34
CA PHE A 119 17.29 4.24 -4.39
C PHE A 119 15.90 4.15 -5.05
N GLU A 120 14.84 4.45 -4.30
CA GLU A 120 13.47 4.46 -4.82
C GLU A 120 13.15 5.72 -5.64
N LEU A 121 13.92 6.80 -5.42
CA LEU A 121 13.79 8.05 -6.16
C LEU A 121 14.53 8.03 -7.51
N GLU A 122 15.65 7.31 -7.60
CA GLU A 122 16.46 7.12 -8.81
C GLU A 122 15.71 6.33 -9.91
#